data_AF-A0A1Y2HAE2-F1
#
_entry.id   AF-A0A1Y2HAE2-F1
#
_cell.length_a   1.000
_cell.length_b   1.000
_cell.length_c   1.000
_cell.angle_alpha   90.00
_cell.angle_beta   90.00
_cell.angle_gamma   90.00
#
_symmetry.space_group_name_H-M   'P 1'
#
loop_
_entity.id
_entity.type
_entity.pdbx_description
1 polymer ?
#
loop_
_entity_poly.entity_id
_entity_poly.type
_entity_poly.pdbx_seq_one_letter_code
_entity_poly.pdbx_strand_id
1 'polypeptide(L)'
;MSWPTSWANCRFSPCLTARKSLMIPSLAMRTRMVKTMSCGLKKSTAGTICSRMVMPWTSTKPCRLQPQRRRPFQLDCHHTTSSSNGWLPTIQPNGIAHTSSATISTSRVASHAGRRIRYVPYLKSHLQKCIRRRLVDQSVSTALALINVNYNEFIRRIPIIAVEDARVFGAAYPVLVWLMLAASKGYTPLPQSLVPDVLGAVAQIAASNVQDKGWMHCPKGQRGNEVTVVLNSIEVAEGLPRWARDILWSIRCRREFGGMAGDIKMLDQSLICLFHRFSTCPDRSVLESQFLAPVPILPAQAIPGPIQPNRFLLNAIDFHVSPIIAHLAARYPQFSEDLLKATIWECSSGVNRRSAATNWDPVKAKAGDPSQGWEWDTPREYAPSTELVHVWRAIEGDL
;
A
#
# COMPACT_ATOMS: atom_id res chain seq x y z
N MET A 1 33.06 9.85 1.15
CA MET A 1 32.31 9.29 2.30
C MET A 1 31.46 8.14 1.79
N SER A 2 31.85 6.91 2.12
CA SER A 2 31.28 5.66 1.63
C SER A 2 30.10 5.20 2.49
N TRP A 3 29.00 4.82 1.84
CA TRP A 3 27.74 4.41 2.46
C TRP A 3 27.78 2.95 2.95
N PRO A 4 27.11 2.60 4.07
CA PRO A 4 26.96 1.21 4.47
C PRO A 4 25.87 0.51 3.65
N THR A 5 26.28 -0.42 2.79
CA THR A 5 25.43 -1.32 2.00
C THR A 5 24.93 -2.49 2.85
N SER A 6 23.81 -2.36 3.55
CA SER A 6 23.14 -3.52 4.19
C SER A 6 22.17 -4.28 3.27
N TRP A 7 21.90 -3.78 2.05
CA TRP A 7 20.97 -4.40 1.10
C TRP A 7 21.62 -4.92 -0.21
N ALA A 8 22.94 -4.80 -0.36
CA ALA A 8 23.64 -5.17 -1.61
C ALA A 8 24.14 -6.63 -1.69
N ASN A 9 23.97 -7.45 -0.64
CA ASN A 9 24.59 -8.77 -0.55
C ASN A 9 23.63 -9.98 -0.66
N CYS A 10 22.51 -9.83 -1.39
CA CYS A 10 21.83 -11.00 -1.97
C CYS A 10 22.44 -11.29 -3.36
N ARG A 11 23.63 -11.92 -3.39
CA ARG A 11 24.22 -12.43 -4.64
C ARG A 11 23.43 -13.63 -5.13
N PHE A 12 22.79 -13.49 -6.29
CA PHE A 12 22.34 -14.62 -7.09
C PHE A 12 23.56 -15.34 -7.67
N SER A 13 23.76 -16.62 -7.34
CA SER A 13 24.71 -17.48 -8.05
C SER A 13 24.11 -17.90 -9.40
N PRO A 14 24.76 -17.62 -10.55
CA PRO A 14 24.36 -18.23 -11.80
C PRO A 14 24.99 -19.63 -11.88
N CYS A 15 24.15 -20.66 -11.87
CA CYS A 15 24.59 -22.02 -12.20
C CYS A 15 24.67 -22.13 -13.73
N LEU A 16 25.89 -22.06 -14.27
CA LEU A 16 26.21 -22.31 -15.68
C LEU A 16 26.62 -23.77 -15.86
N THR A 17 25.81 -24.53 -16.61
CA THR A 17 26.15 -25.66 -17.51
C THR A 17 24.80 -26.13 -18.08
N ALA A 18 24.55 -26.31 -19.37
CA ALA A 18 25.39 -26.76 -20.46
C ALA A 18 24.94 -26.18 -21.82
N ARG A 19 25.92 -25.96 -22.71
CA ARG A 19 25.76 -25.64 -24.12
C ARG A 19 25.22 -26.86 -24.89
N LYS A 20 24.24 -26.64 -25.76
CA LYS A 20 24.13 -27.37 -27.03
C LYS A 20 23.93 -26.35 -28.15
N SER A 21 24.87 -26.41 -29.08
CA SER A 21 24.96 -25.64 -30.32
C SER A 21 23.77 -25.90 -31.24
N LEU A 22 23.22 -24.84 -31.84
CA LEU A 22 22.55 -24.90 -33.13
C LEU A 22 22.86 -23.60 -33.88
N MET A 23 23.57 -23.77 -34.99
CA MET A 23 23.84 -22.76 -36.02
C MET A 23 22.58 -22.40 -36.81
N ILE A 24 22.71 -21.36 -37.67
CA ILE A 24 21.95 -21.00 -38.91
C ILE A 24 21.33 -19.58 -38.82
N PRO A 25 21.35 -18.73 -39.88
CA PRO A 25 22.35 -17.64 -39.98
C PRO A 25 21.72 -16.24 -40.21
N SER A 26 22.60 -15.26 -40.29
CA SER A 26 22.41 -13.88 -40.79
C SER A 26 21.53 -13.77 -42.04
N LEU A 27 20.58 -12.83 -42.04
CA LEU A 27 20.10 -12.17 -43.26
C LEU A 27 19.93 -10.66 -43.04
N ALA A 28 20.57 -9.89 -43.90
CA ALA A 28 20.56 -8.44 -43.95
C ALA A 28 19.41 -7.89 -44.84
N MET A 29 19.04 -6.65 -44.53
CA MET A 29 18.42 -5.62 -45.39
C MET A 29 17.10 -5.92 -46.13
N ARG A 30 16.09 -5.06 -45.89
CA ARG A 30 15.64 -4.04 -46.85
C ARG A 30 14.56 -3.13 -46.26
N THR A 31 14.85 -1.83 -46.31
CA THR A 31 13.90 -0.71 -46.28
C THR A 31 12.96 -0.77 -47.50
N ARG A 32 11.65 -0.61 -47.30
CA ARG A 32 10.75 -0.10 -48.33
C ARG A 32 9.55 0.63 -47.73
N MET A 33 9.30 1.79 -48.34
CA MET A 33 8.24 2.75 -48.10
C MET A 33 6.84 2.12 -48.09
N VAL A 34 5.99 2.57 -47.17
CA VAL A 34 4.54 2.34 -47.21
C VAL A 34 3.90 3.52 -47.95
N LYS A 35 3.28 3.21 -49.09
CA LYS A 35 2.42 4.09 -49.87
C LYS A 35 0.97 3.81 -49.47
N THR A 36 0.23 4.88 -49.23
CA THR A 36 -1.22 4.94 -48.99
C THR A 36 -2.06 4.24 -50.05
N MET A 37 -3.09 3.46 -49.67
CA MET A 37 -4.40 3.39 -50.35
C MET A 37 -5.51 2.83 -49.44
N SER A 38 -6.43 3.73 -49.07
CA SER A 38 -7.90 3.68 -49.18
C SER A 38 -8.66 2.36 -49.44
N CYS A 39 -9.67 2.16 -48.58
CA CYS A 39 -11.05 1.68 -48.80
C CYS A 39 -11.34 0.21 -49.18
N GLY A 40 -12.26 -0.39 -48.42
CA GLY A 40 -12.89 -1.67 -48.73
C GLY A 40 -13.78 -2.21 -47.61
N LEU A 41 -14.95 -1.60 -47.40
CA LEU A 41 -16.05 -2.17 -46.60
C LEU A 41 -16.52 -3.50 -47.21
N LYS A 42 -16.57 -4.59 -46.43
CA LYS A 42 -17.57 -5.67 -46.58
C LYS A 42 -17.95 -6.26 -45.22
N LYS A 43 -19.26 -6.28 -44.96
CA LYS A 43 -19.94 -7.00 -43.88
C LYS A 43 -20.05 -8.49 -44.23
N SER A 44 -19.89 -9.38 -43.24
CA SER A 44 -20.71 -10.61 -43.14
C SER A 44 -20.65 -11.24 -41.74
N THR A 45 -21.79 -11.17 -41.06
CA THR A 45 -22.49 -12.19 -40.24
C THR A 45 -21.77 -13.44 -39.69
N ALA A 46 -21.94 -13.60 -38.37
CA ALA A 46 -22.41 -14.77 -37.60
C ALA A 46 -21.58 -16.07 -37.52
N GLY A 47 -21.38 -16.58 -36.29
CA GLY A 47 -21.00 -17.99 -36.05
C GLY A 47 -20.34 -18.31 -34.69
N THR A 48 -21.16 -18.48 -33.65
CA THR A 48 -21.16 -19.56 -32.62
C THR A 48 -19.86 -20.14 -32.03
N ILE A 49 -19.72 -19.96 -30.70
CA ILE A 49 -19.43 -20.92 -29.59
C ILE A 49 -18.54 -22.16 -29.82
N CYS A 50 -17.53 -22.32 -28.94
CA CYS A 50 -16.87 -23.53 -28.36
C CYS A 50 -15.34 -23.33 -28.36
N SER A 51 -14.50 -23.68 -27.37
CA SER A 51 -14.65 -24.37 -26.09
C SER A 51 -13.44 -24.00 -25.21
N ARG A 52 -13.66 -23.93 -23.90
CA ARG A 52 -12.61 -23.84 -22.86
C ARG A 52 -11.75 -25.11 -22.89
N MET A 53 -10.44 -24.96 -23.12
CA MET A 53 -9.46 -26.01 -22.86
C MET A 53 -8.90 -25.79 -21.45
N VAL A 54 -9.30 -26.65 -20.51
CA VAL A 54 -8.73 -26.76 -19.16
C VAL A 54 -7.63 -27.83 -19.22
N MET A 55 -6.39 -27.45 -18.96
CA MET A 55 -5.28 -28.38 -18.76
C MET A 55 -5.13 -28.65 -17.25
N PRO A 56 -5.00 -29.92 -16.81
CA PRO A 56 -4.79 -30.26 -15.41
C PRO A 56 -3.31 -30.11 -15.03
N TRP A 57 -3.05 -29.43 -13.92
CA TRP A 57 -1.75 -29.45 -13.23
C TRP A 57 -1.67 -30.73 -12.39
N THR A 58 -0.78 -31.65 -12.75
CA THR A 58 -0.50 -32.86 -11.96
C THR A 58 0.54 -32.57 -10.88
N SER A 59 0.18 -33.01 -9.68
CA SER A 59 0.97 -33.01 -8.45
C SER A 59 2.24 -33.83 -8.57
N THR A 60 3.39 -33.25 -8.20
CA THR A 60 4.63 -33.98 -7.89
C THR A 60 4.96 -33.87 -6.41
N LYS A 61 5.32 -35.02 -5.83
CA LYS A 61 5.51 -35.29 -4.39
C LYS A 61 6.69 -34.51 -3.79
N PRO A 62 6.68 -34.17 -2.48
CA PRO A 62 7.79 -33.47 -1.84
C PRO A 62 8.95 -34.42 -1.49
N CYS A 63 10.16 -33.98 -1.80
CA CYS A 63 11.42 -34.62 -1.41
C CYS A 63 11.76 -34.25 0.04
N ARG A 64 12.00 -35.26 0.89
CA ARG A 64 12.26 -35.12 2.32
C ARG A 64 13.77 -34.93 2.53
N LEU A 65 14.21 -33.74 2.91
CA LEU A 65 15.59 -33.49 3.36
C LEU A 65 15.63 -33.41 4.89
N GLN A 66 16.46 -34.25 5.51
CA GLN A 66 16.74 -34.25 6.94
C GLN A 66 17.70 -33.10 7.31
N PRO A 67 17.53 -32.46 8.47
CA PRO A 67 18.44 -31.40 8.90
C PRO A 67 19.69 -31.96 9.57
N GLN A 68 20.87 -31.59 9.05
CA GLN A 68 22.13 -31.76 9.76
C GLN A 68 22.29 -30.71 10.87
N ARG A 69 22.67 -31.17 12.07
CA ARG A 69 23.01 -30.35 13.23
C ARG A 69 24.30 -29.54 12.96
N ARG A 70 24.26 -28.22 13.15
CA ARG A 70 25.46 -27.37 13.27
C ARG A 70 25.62 -26.87 14.71
N ARG A 71 26.87 -26.89 15.19
CA ARG A 71 27.32 -26.46 16.53
C ARG A 71 27.28 -24.93 16.67
N PRO A 72 27.15 -24.38 17.88
CA PRO A 72 27.10 -22.94 18.10
C PRO A 72 28.48 -22.29 17.95
N PHE A 73 28.48 -21.11 17.33
CA PHE A 73 29.61 -20.20 17.20
C PHE A 73 29.55 -19.19 18.37
N GLN A 74 30.61 -19.08 19.16
CA GLN A 74 30.78 -18.03 20.18
C GLN A 74 31.31 -16.77 19.51
N LEU A 75 30.76 -15.61 19.85
CA LEU A 75 31.21 -14.29 19.42
C LEU A 75 31.59 -13.49 20.67
N ASP A 76 32.85 -13.09 20.74
CA ASP A 76 33.37 -12.15 21.72
C ASP A 76 33.09 -10.71 21.26
N CYS A 77 32.47 -9.91 22.13
CA CYS A 77 32.16 -8.52 21.90
C CYS A 77 33.17 -7.63 22.63
N HIS A 78 34.01 -6.90 21.88
CA HIS A 78 34.78 -5.77 22.41
C HIS A 78 33.94 -4.50 22.35
N HIS A 79 33.76 -3.85 23.50
CA HIS A 79 33.15 -2.53 23.63
C HIS A 79 34.17 -1.44 23.29
N THR A 80 33.84 -0.57 22.34
CA THR A 80 34.45 0.76 22.19
C THR A 80 33.34 1.80 22.16
N THR A 81 33.29 2.62 23.20
CA THR A 81 32.45 3.80 23.33
C THR A 81 33.02 4.95 22.49
N SER A 82 32.20 5.54 21.62
CA SER A 82 32.46 6.90 21.11
C SER A 82 31.17 7.70 21.07
N SER A 83 31.32 8.97 21.42
CA SER A 83 30.30 9.92 21.80
C SER A 83 29.82 10.81 20.65
N SER A 84 28.59 11.31 20.84
CA SER A 84 28.07 12.65 20.53
C SER A 84 27.77 13.08 19.08
N ASN A 85 26.50 13.47 18.89
CA ASN A 85 25.94 14.69 18.24
C ASN A 85 24.68 14.28 17.44
N GLY A 86 23.46 14.77 17.66
CA GLY A 86 22.97 15.95 18.38
C GLY A 86 22.14 16.81 17.44
N TRP A 87 20.89 16.44 17.11
CA TRP A 87 19.93 17.30 16.37
C TRP A 87 18.47 16.86 16.64
N LEU A 88 17.83 17.41 17.67
CA LEU A 88 16.37 17.57 17.75
C LEU A 88 16.07 18.80 18.64
N PRO A 89 15.12 19.67 18.27
CA PRO A 89 14.80 20.86 19.05
C PRO A 89 13.94 20.52 20.29
N THR A 90 14.39 21.02 21.44
CA THR A 90 13.70 20.95 22.74
C THR A 90 12.49 21.91 22.74
N ILE A 91 11.29 21.37 22.93
CA ILE A 91 10.07 22.16 23.18
C ILE A 91 9.88 22.24 24.70
N GLN A 92 9.89 23.45 25.27
CA GLN A 92 9.51 23.70 26.67
C GLN A 92 7.99 23.82 26.80
N PRO A 93 7.36 23.24 27.85
CA PRO A 93 5.96 23.52 28.16
C PRO A 93 5.86 24.65 29.20
N ASN A 94 5.12 25.71 28.85
CA ASN A 94 4.67 26.73 29.79
C ASN A 94 3.51 26.19 30.65
N GLY A 95 3.57 26.53 31.94
CA GLY A 95 2.59 26.14 32.95
C GLY A 95 1.28 26.93 32.87
N ILE A 96 0.18 26.25 33.24
CA ILE A 96 -1.11 26.86 33.56
C ILE A 96 -1.69 26.15 34.79
N ALA A 97 -2.29 26.95 35.65
CA ALA A 97 -2.67 26.71 37.03
C ALA A 97 -3.76 25.65 37.28
N HIS A 98 -3.72 25.13 38.50
CA HIS A 98 -4.67 24.19 39.10
C HIS A 98 -6.06 24.82 39.30
N THR A 99 -7.09 24.11 38.84
CA THR A 99 -8.45 24.24 39.36
C THR A 99 -8.94 22.88 39.83
N SER A 100 -9.49 22.87 41.05
CA SER A 100 -9.95 21.71 41.80
C SER A 100 -11.11 21.00 41.09
N SER A 101 -10.96 19.70 40.80
CA SER A 101 -12.05 18.87 40.29
C SER A 101 -12.12 17.55 41.05
N ALA A 102 -13.36 17.12 41.27
CA ALA A 102 -13.79 16.08 42.18
C ALA A 102 -13.09 14.73 41.95
N THR A 103 -12.70 14.10 43.06
CA THR A 103 -12.06 12.79 43.12
C THR A 103 -13.07 11.70 42.77
N ILE A 104 -13.26 11.45 41.46
CA ILE A 104 -13.93 10.24 41.00
C ILE A 104 -13.00 9.06 41.33
N SER A 105 -13.53 8.10 42.09
CA SER A 105 -12.85 6.88 42.53
C SER A 105 -12.22 6.14 41.33
N THR A 106 -10.91 6.26 41.18
CA THR A 106 -10.07 5.69 40.11
C THR A 106 -9.75 4.21 40.30
N SER A 107 -10.27 3.56 41.34
CA SER A 107 -9.86 2.20 41.74
C SER A 107 -10.34 1.07 40.83
N ARG A 108 -11.25 1.32 39.87
CA ARG A 108 -11.73 0.30 38.90
C ARG A 108 -11.07 0.35 37.52
N VAL A 109 -10.23 1.35 37.21
CA VAL A 109 -9.63 1.51 35.87
C VAL A 109 -8.32 0.70 35.72
N ALA A 110 -7.64 0.38 36.83
CA ALA A 110 -6.31 -0.23 36.79
C ALA A 110 -6.28 -1.72 36.34
N SER A 111 -7.40 -2.44 36.37
CA SER A 111 -7.43 -3.88 36.03
C SER A 111 -7.53 -4.20 34.54
N HIS A 112 -7.77 -3.19 33.69
CA HIS A 112 -7.93 -3.39 32.23
C HIS A 112 -6.66 -3.09 31.41
N ALA A 113 -5.60 -2.58 32.05
CA ALA A 113 -4.36 -2.15 31.40
C ALA A 113 -3.56 -3.29 30.71
N GLY A 114 -4.01 -4.55 30.82
CA GLY A 114 -3.34 -5.71 30.23
C GLY A 114 -4.06 -6.39 29.05
N ARG A 115 -5.32 -6.02 28.72
CA ARG A 115 -6.07 -6.74 27.67
C ARG A 115 -5.65 -6.27 26.28
N ARG A 116 -4.77 -7.04 25.63
CA ARG A 116 -4.41 -6.84 24.22
C ARG A 116 -5.63 -7.11 23.34
N ILE A 117 -6.04 -6.11 22.54
CA ILE A 117 -7.08 -6.28 21.52
C ILE A 117 -6.58 -7.26 20.46
N ARG A 118 -7.33 -8.35 20.23
CA ARG A 118 -7.03 -9.37 19.21
C ARG A 118 -8.08 -9.43 18.09
N TYR A 119 -9.04 -8.51 18.08
CA TYR A 119 -10.11 -8.49 17.08
C TYR A 119 -9.57 -8.00 15.73
N VAL A 120 -9.17 -8.96 14.89
CA VAL A 120 -8.51 -8.72 13.59
C VAL A 120 -9.29 -7.78 12.66
N PRO A 121 -10.61 -7.92 12.46
CA PRO A 121 -11.38 -7.00 11.60
C PRO A 121 -11.21 -5.54 12.03
N TYR A 122 -11.33 -5.27 13.33
CA TYR A 122 -11.12 -3.93 13.87
C TYR A 122 -9.69 -3.42 13.69
N LEU A 123 -8.67 -4.24 13.96
CA LEU A 123 -7.27 -3.84 13.75
C LEU A 123 -6.98 -3.49 12.27
N LYS A 124 -7.57 -4.21 11.30
CA LYS A 124 -7.45 -3.87 9.87
C LYS A 124 -8.07 -2.51 9.56
N SER A 125 -9.31 -2.29 10.01
CA SER A 125 -10.02 -1.01 9.84
C SER A 125 -9.27 0.15 10.51
N HIS A 126 -8.78 -0.09 11.74
CA HIS A 126 -8.01 0.88 12.50
C HIS A 126 -6.70 1.26 11.82
N LEU A 127 -5.90 0.28 11.37
CA LEU A 127 -4.65 0.51 10.65
C LEU A 127 -4.88 1.37 9.40
N GLN A 128 -5.89 1.02 8.60
CA GLN A 128 -6.25 1.75 7.40
C GLN A 128 -6.63 3.19 7.70
N LYS A 129 -7.52 3.43 8.67
CA LYS A 129 -7.96 4.79 9.03
C LYS A 129 -6.84 5.62 9.66
N CYS A 130 -5.96 5.02 10.46
CA CYS A 130 -4.75 5.70 10.94
C CYS A 130 -3.87 6.15 9.77
N ILE A 131 -3.61 5.26 8.80
CA ILE A 131 -2.81 5.59 7.62
C ILE A 131 -3.50 6.71 6.83
N ARG A 132 -4.79 6.55 6.48
CA ARG A 132 -5.61 7.53 5.77
C ARG A 132 -5.60 8.92 6.43
N ARG A 133 -5.52 8.99 7.76
CA ARG A 133 -5.46 10.25 8.53
C ARG A 133 -4.06 10.71 8.93
N ARG A 134 -3.02 10.01 8.47
CA ARG A 134 -1.61 10.34 8.73
C ARG A 134 -1.22 10.28 10.21
N LEU A 135 -1.83 9.36 10.96
CA LEU A 135 -1.54 9.12 12.36
C LEU A 135 -0.41 8.09 12.50
N VAL A 136 0.82 8.52 12.20
CA VAL A 136 2.01 7.67 12.04
C VAL A 136 2.21 6.71 13.21
N ASP A 137 2.29 7.21 14.43
CA ASP A 137 2.51 6.38 15.62
C ASP A 137 1.41 5.35 15.83
N GLN A 138 0.14 5.75 15.67
CA GLN A 138 -0.99 4.82 15.80
C GLN A 138 -0.97 3.77 14.68
N SER A 139 -0.61 4.15 13.44
CA SER A 139 -0.44 3.21 12.33
C SER A 139 0.64 2.18 12.66
N VAL A 140 1.81 2.60 13.13
CA VAL A 140 2.91 1.69 13.49
C VAL A 140 2.53 0.79 14.65
N SER A 141 1.94 1.34 15.72
CA SER A 141 1.49 0.57 16.89
C SER A 141 0.44 -0.47 16.52
N THR A 142 -0.50 -0.11 15.65
CA THR A 142 -1.57 -1.00 15.17
C THR A 142 -1.01 -2.07 14.23
N ALA A 143 -0.07 -1.71 13.36
CA ALA A 143 0.62 -2.67 12.50
C ALA A 143 1.37 -3.70 13.33
N LEU A 144 2.13 -3.28 14.35
CA LEU A 144 2.81 -4.19 15.27
C LEU A 144 1.81 -5.11 16.01
N ALA A 145 0.69 -4.56 16.49
CA ALA A 145 -0.36 -5.37 17.10
C ALA A 145 -0.93 -6.41 16.11
N LEU A 146 -1.20 -6.01 14.87
CA LEU A 146 -1.74 -6.91 13.84
C LEU A 146 -0.71 -7.95 13.37
N ILE A 147 0.58 -7.62 13.25
CA ILE A 147 1.66 -8.57 12.95
C ILE A 147 1.70 -9.67 14.02
N ASN A 148 1.62 -9.28 15.30
CA ASN A 148 1.66 -10.21 16.42
C ASN A 148 0.39 -11.10 16.53
N VAL A 149 -0.75 -10.61 16.04
CA VAL A 149 -2.02 -11.37 16.09
C VAL A 149 -2.19 -12.23 14.84
N ASN A 150 -1.99 -11.65 13.65
CA ASN A 150 -2.13 -12.32 12.37
C ASN A 150 -1.33 -11.58 11.27
N TYR A 151 -0.08 -12.00 11.10
CA TYR A 151 0.82 -11.47 10.07
C TYR A 151 0.27 -11.60 8.64
N ASN A 152 -0.43 -12.70 8.31
CA ASN A 152 -1.00 -12.90 6.97
C ASN A 152 -2.06 -11.84 6.64
N GLU A 153 -2.92 -11.51 7.60
CA GLU A 153 -3.92 -10.46 7.44
C GLU A 153 -3.29 -9.07 7.32
N PHE A 154 -2.22 -8.81 8.07
CA PHE A 154 -1.44 -7.58 7.94
C PHE A 154 -0.82 -7.44 6.53
N ILE A 155 -0.01 -8.44 6.12
CA ILE A 155 0.83 -8.31 4.92
C ILE A 155 0.00 -8.31 3.63
N ARG A 156 -1.21 -8.91 3.63
CA ARG A 156 -2.15 -8.82 2.52
C ARG A 156 -2.85 -7.45 2.44
N ARG A 157 -3.02 -6.76 3.57
CA ARG A 157 -3.76 -5.50 3.66
C ARG A 157 -2.88 -4.29 3.38
N ILE A 158 -1.63 -4.28 3.85
CA ILE A 158 -0.78 -3.09 3.72
C ILE A 158 -0.52 -2.65 2.27
N PRO A 159 -0.32 -3.54 1.25
CA PRO A 159 -0.16 -3.10 -0.13
C PRO A 159 -1.46 -2.52 -0.72
N ILE A 160 -2.62 -2.98 -0.25
CA ILE A 160 -3.91 -2.41 -0.67
C ILE A 160 -4.05 -1.01 -0.09
N ILE A 161 -3.81 -0.83 1.22
CA ILE A 161 -3.88 0.49 1.87
C ILE A 161 -2.91 1.48 1.21
N ALA A 162 -1.69 1.05 0.86
CA ALA A 162 -0.70 1.91 0.22
C ALA A 162 -1.20 2.47 -1.13
N VAL A 163 -1.90 1.66 -1.92
CA VAL A 163 -2.50 2.07 -3.22
C VAL A 163 -3.78 2.86 -3.00
N GLU A 164 -4.63 2.45 -2.05
CA GLU A 164 -5.94 3.02 -1.82
C GLU A 164 -5.85 4.41 -1.18
N ASP A 165 -5.09 4.55 -0.09
CA ASP A 165 -5.18 5.67 0.85
C ASP A 165 -3.95 6.56 0.89
N ALA A 166 -2.88 6.16 0.20
CA ALA A 166 -1.60 6.85 0.19
C ALA A 166 -0.96 6.82 -1.20
N ARG A 167 0.35 7.04 -1.24
CA ARG A 167 1.19 6.92 -2.43
C ARG A 167 1.90 5.57 -2.40
N VAL A 168 2.14 5.00 -3.58
CA VAL A 168 3.01 3.83 -3.72
C VAL A 168 4.48 4.25 -3.61
N PHE A 169 5.19 3.75 -2.59
CA PHE A 169 6.62 4.01 -2.40
C PHE A 169 7.47 2.94 -3.09
N GLY A 170 8.41 3.36 -3.92
CA GLY A 170 9.16 2.46 -4.80
C GLY A 170 10.10 1.50 -4.08
N ALA A 171 10.72 1.93 -2.98
CA ALA A 171 11.59 1.06 -2.19
C ALA A 171 10.80 0.08 -1.30
N ALA A 172 9.68 0.54 -0.72
CA ALA A 172 8.92 -0.24 0.25
C ALA A 172 7.91 -1.21 -0.39
N TYR A 173 7.20 -0.76 -1.43
CA TYR A 173 6.06 -1.50 -1.98
C TYR A 173 6.44 -2.87 -2.57
N PRO A 174 7.50 -2.99 -3.40
CA PRO A 174 7.92 -4.30 -3.91
C PRO A 174 8.29 -5.28 -2.80
N VAL A 175 8.95 -4.81 -1.74
CA VAL A 175 9.30 -5.64 -0.58
C VAL A 175 8.05 -6.13 0.14
N LEU A 176 7.06 -5.27 0.36
CA LEU A 176 5.80 -5.65 1.00
C LEU A 176 5.03 -6.70 0.18
N VAL A 177 4.98 -6.54 -1.15
CA VAL A 177 4.36 -7.52 -2.04
C VAL A 177 5.15 -8.83 -2.06
N TRP A 178 6.48 -8.77 -2.10
CA TRP A 178 7.31 -9.98 -2.01
C TRP A 178 7.09 -10.73 -0.70
N LEU A 179 7.06 -10.02 0.44
CA LEU A 179 6.78 -10.59 1.75
C LEU A 179 5.39 -11.22 1.81
N MET A 180 4.39 -10.60 1.17
CA MET A 180 3.05 -11.18 1.03
C MET A 180 3.07 -12.51 0.26
N LEU A 181 3.78 -12.54 -0.88
CA LEU A 181 3.93 -13.76 -1.68
C LEU A 181 4.68 -14.85 -0.89
N ALA A 182 5.77 -14.49 -0.21
CA ALA A 182 6.54 -15.41 0.62
C ALA A 182 5.68 -15.98 1.77
N ALA A 183 4.89 -15.14 2.44
CA ALA A 183 3.98 -15.56 3.50
C ALA A 183 2.97 -16.62 3.01
N SER A 184 2.45 -16.46 1.79
CA SER A 184 1.56 -17.45 1.15
C SER A 184 2.21 -18.81 0.89
N LYS A 185 3.55 -18.88 0.93
CA LYS A 185 4.36 -20.10 0.77
C LYS A 185 4.92 -20.61 2.11
N GLY A 186 4.41 -20.11 3.23
CA GLY A 186 4.82 -20.54 4.57
C GLY A 186 6.00 -19.77 5.16
N TYR A 187 6.39 -18.64 4.56
CA TYR A 187 7.35 -17.72 5.18
C TYR A 187 6.67 -16.92 6.30
N THR A 188 6.30 -17.62 7.37
CA THR A 188 5.65 -17.07 8.56
C THR A 188 6.21 -17.76 9.81
N PRO A 189 6.36 -17.06 10.93
CA PRO A 189 6.16 -15.62 11.12
C PRO A 189 7.25 -14.77 10.43
N LEU A 190 7.02 -13.46 10.34
CA LEU A 190 8.04 -12.51 9.86
C LEU A 190 9.28 -12.59 10.79
N PRO A 191 10.50 -12.72 10.28
CA PRO A 191 11.70 -12.66 11.10
C PRO A 191 11.76 -11.36 11.90
N GLN A 192 12.14 -11.46 13.18
CA GLN A 192 12.16 -10.31 14.08
C GLN A 192 13.07 -9.18 13.58
N SER A 193 14.13 -9.52 12.84
CA SER A 193 15.05 -8.55 12.23
C SER A 193 14.41 -7.69 11.13
N LEU A 194 13.34 -8.18 10.47
CA LEU A 194 12.63 -7.47 9.42
C LEU A 194 11.43 -6.65 9.93
N VAL A 195 11.01 -6.87 11.18
CA VAL A 195 9.91 -6.11 11.79
C VAL A 195 10.16 -4.59 11.75
N PRO A 196 11.35 -4.08 12.12
CA PRO A 196 11.67 -2.65 12.03
C PRO A 196 11.52 -2.07 10.62
N ASP A 197 11.94 -2.81 9.59
CA ASP A 197 11.86 -2.36 8.20
C ASP A 197 10.42 -2.30 7.70
N VAL A 198 9.62 -3.30 8.03
CA VAL A 198 8.19 -3.36 7.70
C VAL A 198 7.42 -2.25 8.41
N LEU A 199 7.71 -2.00 9.68
CA LEU A 199 7.11 -0.89 10.43
C LEU A 199 7.57 0.48 9.90
N GLY A 200 8.81 0.57 9.44
CA GLY A 200 9.35 1.71 8.70
C GLY A 200 8.57 2.02 7.43
N ALA A 201 8.26 0.99 6.64
CA ALA A 201 7.39 1.12 5.48
C ALA A 201 5.99 1.64 5.86
N VAL A 202 5.38 1.11 6.93
CA VAL A 202 4.10 1.61 7.45
C VAL A 202 4.19 3.08 7.84
N ALA A 203 5.25 3.48 8.55
CA ALA A 203 5.47 4.86 8.95
C ALA A 203 5.61 5.79 7.73
N GLN A 204 6.36 5.37 6.71
CA GLN A 204 6.53 6.11 5.46
C GLN A 204 5.18 6.31 4.74
N ILE A 205 4.38 5.25 4.61
CA ILE A 205 3.04 5.29 3.99
C ILE A 205 2.12 6.23 4.78
N ALA A 206 2.11 6.13 6.12
CA ALA A 206 1.31 6.98 6.99
C ALA A 206 1.75 8.45 6.95
N ALA A 207 3.06 8.72 6.86
CA ALA A 207 3.61 10.08 6.83
C ALA A 207 3.34 10.81 5.52
N SER A 208 3.16 10.09 4.41
CA SER A 208 2.87 10.66 3.08
C SER A 208 1.76 11.71 3.15
N ASN A 209 2.00 12.89 2.58
CA ASN A 209 1.00 13.92 2.35
C ASN A 209 0.26 13.75 1.00
N VAL A 210 0.69 12.80 0.17
CA VAL A 210 0.14 12.55 -1.17
C VAL A 210 -0.57 11.20 -1.22
N GLN A 211 -1.70 11.19 -1.92
CA GLN A 211 -2.44 10.00 -2.32
C GLN A 211 -2.50 9.91 -3.85
N ASP A 212 -2.20 8.74 -4.42
CA ASP A 212 -2.33 8.51 -5.85
C ASP A 212 -3.80 8.25 -6.22
N LYS A 213 -4.54 9.29 -6.61
CA LYS A 213 -5.95 9.19 -7.06
C LYS A 213 -6.14 9.29 -8.56
N GLY A 214 -5.07 9.39 -9.36
CA GLY A 214 -5.17 9.51 -10.82
C GLY A 214 -6.04 8.44 -11.49
N TRP A 215 -6.25 7.28 -10.85
CA TRP A 215 -7.17 6.23 -11.31
C TRP A 215 -8.66 6.64 -11.29
N MET A 216 -9.09 7.58 -10.45
CA MET A 216 -10.48 8.03 -10.39
C MET A 216 -10.91 8.75 -11.67
N HIS A 217 -9.96 9.39 -12.36
CA HIS A 217 -10.21 10.19 -13.57
C HIS A 217 -9.95 9.44 -14.88
N CYS A 218 -9.56 8.16 -14.82
CA CYS A 218 -9.38 7.37 -16.04
C CYS A 218 -10.71 7.25 -16.80
N PRO A 219 -10.78 7.69 -18.08
CA PRO A 219 -12.02 7.73 -18.86
C PRO A 219 -12.76 6.39 -18.81
N LYS A 220 -14.08 6.44 -18.57
CA LYS A 220 -14.90 5.24 -18.28
C LYS A 220 -14.97 4.22 -19.43
N GLY A 221 -14.47 4.54 -20.63
CA GLY A 221 -14.56 3.69 -21.84
C GLY A 221 -13.32 2.88 -22.25
N GLN A 222 -12.15 3.07 -21.61
CA GLN A 222 -10.89 2.46 -22.10
C GLN A 222 -10.34 1.32 -21.22
N ARG A 223 -11.02 1.02 -20.10
CA ARG A 223 -10.40 0.31 -18.96
C ARG A 223 -9.99 -1.14 -19.24
N GLY A 224 -10.77 -1.91 -20.01
CA GLY A 224 -10.50 -3.34 -20.20
C GLY A 224 -9.32 -3.63 -21.13
N ASN A 225 -9.34 -3.02 -22.31
CA ASN A 225 -8.29 -3.22 -23.32
C ASN A 225 -6.97 -2.58 -22.87
N GLU A 226 -7.03 -1.47 -22.15
CA GLU A 226 -5.85 -0.74 -21.71
C GLU A 226 -5.04 -1.51 -20.66
N VAL A 227 -5.67 -2.21 -19.70
CA VAL A 227 -4.93 -3.04 -18.75
C VAL A 227 -4.11 -4.10 -19.49
N THR A 228 -4.72 -4.84 -20.41
CA THR A 228 -4.02 -5.87 -21.19
C THR A 228 -2.86 -5.29 -22.00
N VAL A 229 -3.08 -4.14 -22.64
CA VAL A 229 -2.02 -3.42 -23.38
C VAL A 229 -0.88 -3.03 -22.44
N VAL A 230 -1.18 -2.46 -21.27
CA VAL A 230 -0.18 -2.08 -20.27
C VAL A 230 0.58 -3.31 -19.76
N LEU A 231 -0.10 -4.42 -19.46
CA LEU A 231 0.52 -5.65 -18.99
C LEU A 231 1.53 -6.20 -20.01
N ASN A 232 1.15 -6.24 -21.28
CA ASN A 232 2.05 -6.65 -22.36
C ASN A 232 3.17 -5.64 -22.58
N SER A 233 2.89 -4.35 -22.40
CA SER A 233 3.87 -3.27 -22.57
C SER A 233 4.93 -3.26 -21.47
N ILE A 234 4.59 -3.63 -20.24
CA ILE A 234 5.54 -3.74 -19.12
C ILE A 234 6.66 -4.73 -19.46
N GLU A 235 6.34 -5.82 -20.15
CA GLU A 235 7.30 -6.87 -20.54
C GLU A 235 8.32 -6.37 -21.57
N VAL A 236 7.91 -5.45 -22.45
CA VAL A 236 8.73 -4.92 -23.54
C VAL A 236 9.23 -3.49 -23.31
N ALA A 237 8.89 -2.87 -22.17
CA ALA A 237 9.28 -1.50 -21.84
C ALA A 237 10.76 -1.40 -21.43
N GLU A 238 11.66 -1.53 -22.41
CA GLU A 238 13.10 -1.35 -22.25
C GLU A 238 13.44 0.07 -21.77
N GLY A 239 12.61 1.07 -22.14
CA GLY A 239 12.80 2.46 -21.78
C GLY A 239 12.53 2.81 -20.32
N LEU A 240 11.82 1.97 -19.55
CA LEU A 240 11.51 2.26 -18.14
C LEU A 240 12.70 1.98 -17.22
N PRO A 241 12.95 2.80 -16.19
CA PRO A 241 13.95 2.48 -15.20
C PRO A 241 13.53 1.25 -14.39
N ARG A 242 14.52 0.49 -13.88
CA ARG A 242 14.28 -0.79 -13.19
C ARG A 242 13.30 -0.65 -12.03
N TRP A 243 13.47 0.38 -11.19
CA TRP A 243 12.60 0.61 -10.04
C TRP A 243 11.13 0.83 -10.41
N ALA A 244 10.87 1.49 -11.55
CA ALA A 244 9.52 1.71 -12.05
C ALA A 244 8.88 0.38 -12.47
N ARG A 245 9.64 -0.46 -13.18
CA ARG A 245 9.20 -1.82 -13.53
C ARG A 245 8.93 -2.66 -12.29
N ASP A 246 9.80 -2.59 -11.28
CA ASP A 246 9.63 -3.34 -10.03
C ASP A 246 8.32 -2.97 -9.32
N ILE A 247 7.95 -1.68 -9.31
CA ILE A 247 6.66 -1.21 -8.77
C ILE A 247 5.49 -1.77 -9.59
N LEU A 248 5.52 -1.62 -10.92
CA LEU A 248 4.43 -2.07 -11.80
C LEU A 248 4.22 -3.58 -11.70
N TRP A 249 5.30 -4.35 -11.71
CA TRP A 249 5.24 -5.80 -11.48
C TRP A 249 4.70 -6.15 -10.10
N SER A 250 5.06 -5.40 -9.07
CA SER A 250 4.54 -5.63 -7.72
C SER A 250 3.04 -5.38 -7.63
N ILE A 251 2.52 -4.34 -8.29
CA ILE A 251 1.09 -4.09 -8.39
C ILE A 251 0.39 -5.23 -9.15
N ARG A 252 0.94 -5.66 -10.29
CA ARG A 252 0.42 -6.82 -11.05
C ARG A 252 0.41 -8.08 -10.18
N CYS A 253 1.51 -8.39 -9.48
CA CYS A 253 1.58 -9.53 -8.58
C CYS A 253 0.53 -9.45 -7.47
N ARG A 254 0.32 -8.27 -6.87
CA ARG A 254 -0.74 -8.09 -5.87
C ARG A 254 -2.12 -8.30 -6.48
N ARG A 255 -2.36 -7.84 -7.70
CA ARG A 255 -3.61 -8.00 -8.45
C ARG A 255 -3.90 -9.48 -8.75
N GLU A 256 -2.91 -10.22 -9.27
CA GLU A 256 -3.02 -11.66 -9.56
C GLU A 256 -3.15 -12.52 -8.30
N PHE A 257 -2.62 -12.06 -7.16
CA PHE A 257 -2.85 -12.72 -5.87
C PHE A 257 -4.34 -12.71 -5.46
N GLY A 258 -5.15 -11.82 -6.04
CA GLY A 258 -6.60 -11.74 -5.84
C GLY A 258 -7.02 -10.89 -4.64
N GLY A 259 -8.33 -10.79 -4.42
CA GLY A 259 -8.91 -9.93 -3.40
C GLY A 259 -10.37 -9.62 -3.69
N MET A 260 -10.90 -8.57 -3.07
CA MET A 260 -12.24 -8.09 -3.40
C MET A 260 -12.26 -7.51 -4.82
N ALA A 261 -13.41 -7.56 -5.49
CA ALA A 261 -13.56 -7.01 -6.84
C ALA A 261 -13.17 -5.51 -6.90
N GLY A 262 -13.47 -4.76 -5.84
CA GLY A 262 -13.05 -3.37 -5.68
C GLY A 262 -11.52 -3.21 -5.64
N ASP A 263 -10.82 -4.05 -4.88
CA ASP A 263 -9.35 -4.04 -4.78
C ASP A 263 -8.72 -4.31 -6.15
N ILE A 264 -9.19 -5.33 -6.86
CA ILE A 264 -8.67 -5.70 -8.19
C ILE A 264 -8.83 -4.55 -9.17
N LYS A 265 -10.03 -3.95 -9.22
CA LYS A 265 -10.32 -2.80 -10.08
C LYS A 265 -9.42 -1.61 -9.76
N MET A 266 -9.23 -1.31 -8.47
CA MET A 266 -8.35 -0.23 -8.02
C MET A 266 -6.88 -0.48 -8.43
N LEU A 267 -6.39 -1.70 -8.28
CA LEU A 267 -5.03 -2.09 -8.68
C LEU A 267 -4.84 -1.99 -10.20
N ASP A 268 -5.81 -2.47 -10.99
CA ASP A 268 -5.80 -2.36 -12.45
C ASP A 268 -5.67 -0.89 -12.90
N GLN A 269 -6.46 -0.01 -12.30
CA GLN A 269 -6.41 1.42 -12.64
C GLN A 269 -5.13 2.09 -12.13
N SER A 270 -4.61 1.68 -10.98
CA SER A 270 -3.35 2.19 -10.44
C SER A 270 -2.17 1.79 -11.31
N LEU A 271 -2.20 0.56 -11.85
CA LEU A 271 -1.21 0.05 -12.79
C LEU A 271 -1.16 0.91 -14.07
N ILE A 272 -2.33 1.18 -14.67
CA ILE A 272 -2.44 2.05 -15.85
C ILE A 272 -1.90 3.45 -15.56
N CYS A 273 -2.35 4.05 -14.46
CA CYS A 273 -1.96 5.42 -14.08
C CYS A 273 -0.44 5.54 -13.87
N LEU A 274 0.17 4.59 -13.15
CA LEU A 274 1.61 4.60 -12.90
C LEU A 274 2.41 4.27 -14.16
N PHE A 275 1.94 3.37 -15.02
CA PHE A 275 2.61 3.07 -16.28
C PHE A 275 2.71 4.29 -17.17
N HIS A 276 1.59 5.01 -17.38
CA HIS A 276 1.58 6.25 -18.15
C HIS A 276 2.47 7.32 -17.51
N ARG A 277 2.38 7.47 -16.19
CA ARG A 277 3.23 8.41 -15.44
C ARG A 277 4.71 8.14 -15.65
N PHE A 278 5.14 6.88 -15.55
CA PHE A 278 6.55 6.51 -15.71
C PHE A 278 7.03 6.59 -17.16
N SER A 279 6.13 6.39 -18.13
CA SER A 279 6.46 6.40 -19.55
C SER A 279 6.47 7.80 -20.17
N THR A 280 5.66 8.72 -19.63
CA THR A 280 5.46 10.06 -20.22
C THR A 280 6.16 11.18 -19.46
N CYS A 281 6.70 10.93 -18.26
CA CYS A 281 7.39 11.96 -17.51
C CYS A 281 8.71 12.34 -18.20
N PRO A 282 8.90 13.61 -18.61
CA PRO A 282 10.10 14.03 -19.31
C PRO A 282 11.33 14.03 -18.39
N ASP A 283 11.15 14.24 -17.09
CA ASP A 283 12.22 14.31 -16.10
C ASP A 283 12.17 13.11 -15.13
N ARG A 284 13.04 12.14 -15.38
CA ARG A 284 13.16 10.94 -14.55
C ARG A 284 13.69 11.25 -13.15
N SER A 285 14.52 12.27 -12.98
CA SER A 285 15.14 12.59 -11.69
C SER A 285 14.09 12.99 -10.65
N VAL A 286 13.00 13.61 -11.12
CA VAL A 286 11.89 13.99 -10.25
C VAL A 286 11.06 12.77 -9.87
N LEU A 287 10.79 11.86 -10.79
CA LEU A 287 10.14 10.60 -10.41
C LEU A 287 11.01 9.81 -9.41
N GLU A 288 12.32 9.77 -9.63
CA GLU A 288 13.25 9.07 -8.74
C GLU A 288 13.25 9.68 -7.34
N SER A 289 13.40 11.00 -7.20
CA SER A 289 13.38 11.65 -5.89
C SER A 289 12.08 11.39 -5.12
N GLN A 290 10.97 11.22 -5.84
CA GLN A 290 9.69 10.98 -5.22
C GLN A 290 9.38 9.50 -4.91
N PHE A 291 9.85 8.56 -5.73
CA PHE A 291 9.55 7.12 -5.57
C PHE A 291 10.68 6.33 -4.90
N LEU A 292 11.93 6.78 -5.01
CA LEU A 292 13.10 6.11 -4.45
C LEU A 292 13.51 6.63 -3.07
N ALA A 293 12.64 7.38 -2.39
CA ALA A 293 12.87 7.74 -1.00
C ALA A 293 13.15 6.47 -0.17
N PRO A 294 14.29 6.40 0.53
CA PRO A 294 14.67 5.21 1.27
C PRO A 294 13.60 4.89 2.32
N VAL A 295 13.36 3.60 2.54
CA VAL A 295 12.47 3.18 3.63
C VAL A 295 13.15 3.54 4.94
N PRO A 296 12.52 4.37 5.79
CA PRO A 296 13.11 4.71 7.07
C PRO A 296 13.16 3.45 7.92
N ILE A 297 14.35 3.01 8.31
CA ILE A 297 14.49 1.94 9.30
C ILE A 297 14.12 2.55 10.64
N LEU A 298 13.05 2.05 11.27
CA LEU A 298 12.71 2.50 12.62
C LEU A 298 13.66 1.83 13.61
N PRO A 299 14.54 2.56 14.29
CA PRO A 299 15.35 1.94 15.32
C PRO A 299 14.44 1.45 16.44
N ALA A 300 14.85 0.40 17.16
CA ALA A 300 13.98 -0.29 18.13
C ALA A 300 13.35 0.67 19.16
N GLN A 301 14.10 1.69 19.59
CA GLN A 301 13.66 2.72 20.51
C GLN A 301 12.62 3.71 19.93
N ALA A 302 12.54 3.82 18.60
CA ALA A 302 11.56 4.66 17.92
C ALA A 302 10.29 3.90 17.53
N ILE A 303 10.26 2.57 17.67
CA ILE A 303 9.04 1.80 17.49
C ILE A 303 8.12 2.12 18.68
N PRO A 304 6.95 2.74 18.45
CA PRO A 304 6.00 2.97 19.52
C PRO A 304 5.67 1.65 20.22
N GLY A 305 5.52 1.70 21.54
CA GLY A 305 5.07 0.55 22.31
C GLY A 305 3.67 0.06 21.90
N PRO A 306 3.14 -0.97 22.57
CA PRO A 306 1.80 -1.47 22.30
C PRO A 306 0.77 -0.32 22.28
N ILE A 307 -0.13 -0.36 21.29
CA ILE A 307 -1.19 0.64 21.18
C ILE A 307 -2.02 0.67 22.47
N GLN A 308 -2.12 1.87 23.05
CA GLN A 308 -2.86 2.09 24.28
C GLN A 308 -4.37 2.18 23.98
N PRO A 309 -5.25 1.76 24.91
CA PRO A 309 -6.71 1.80 24.73
C PRO A 309 -7.24 3.17 24.27
N ASN A 310 -6.73 4.26 24.84
CA ASN A 310 -7.12 5.63 24.50
C ASN A 310 -6.56 6.16 23.17
N ARG A 311 -5.66 5.41 22.51
CA ARG A 311 -5.12 5.75 21.18
C ARG A 311 -5.87 5.05 20.05
N PHE A 312 -6.82 4.17 20.37
CA PHE A 312 -7.69 3.55 19.39
C PHE A 312 -8.72 4.56 18.85
N LEU A 313 -8.85 4.62 17.54
CA LEU A 313 -9.84 5.46 16.86
C LEU A 313 -11.21 4.78 16.95
N LEU A 314 -12.17 5.45 17.58
CA LEU A 314 -13.54 4.94 17.71
C LEU A 314 -14.20 4.74 16.35
N ASN A 315 -13.97 5.65 15.41
CA ASN A 315 -14.44 5.51 14.02
C ASN A 315 -13.78 4.39 13.20
N ALA A 316 -12.84 3.63 13.76
CA ALA A 316 -12.47 2.35 13.19
C ALA A 316 -13.56 1.28 13.37
N ILE A 317 -14.49 1.49 14.32
CA ILE A 317 -15.74 0.75 14.44
C ILE A 317 -16.71 1.32 13.40
N ASP A 318 -16.88 0.61 12.30
CA ASP A 318 -17.84 0.95 11.25
C ASP A 318 -18.64 -0.30 10.83
N PHE A 319 -19.48 -0.11 9.83
CA PHE A 319 -20.36 -1.15 9.29
C PHE A 319 -19.65 -2.31 8.59
N HIS A 320 -18.33 -2.24 8.37
CA HIS A 320 -17.54 -3.35 7.83
C HIS A 320 -17.03 -4.29 8.93
N VAL A 321 -16.92 -3.81 10.17
CA VAL A 321 -16.31 -4.55 11.29
C VAL A 321 -17.26 -4.79 12.46
N SER A 322 -18.47 -4.22 12.39
CA SER A 322 -19.47 -4.28 13.45
C SER A 322 -20.89 -4.17 12.89
N PRO A 323 -21.91 -4.67 13.59
CA PRO A 323 -23.32 -4.54 13.21
C PRO A 323 -23.90 -3.15 13.56
N ILE A 324 -23.07 -2.10 13.56
CA ILE A 324 -23.45 -0.76 14.05
C ILE A 324 -24.68 -0.18 13.33
N ILE A 325 -24.86 -0.51 12.04
CA ILE A 325 -26.03 -0.06 11.27
C ILE A 325 -27.32 -0.63 11.85
N ALA A 326 -27.35 -1.90 12.24
CA ALA A 326 -28.56 -2.50 12.81
C ALA A 326 -28.93 -1.83 14.14
N HIS A 327 -27.94 -1.50 14.97
CA HIS A 327 -28.17 -0.78 16.23
C HIS A 327 -28.63 0.67 15.99
N LEU A 328 -28.00 1.38 15.05
CA LEU A 328 -28.40 2.73 14.70
C LEU A 328 -29.79 2.77 14.04
N ALA A 329 -30.11 1.84 13.14
CA ALA A 329 -31.43 1.77 12.50
C ALA A 329 -32.55 1.47 13.50
N ALA A 330 -32.29 0.63 14.51
CA ALA A 330 -33.26 0.38 15.59
C ALA A 330 -33.51 1.62 16.47
N ARG A 331 -32.48 2.44 16.68
CA ARG A 331 -32.55 3.65 17.53
C ARG A 331 -33.06 4.88 16.79
N TYR A 332 -32.76 4.98 15.49
CA TYR A 332 -33.12 6.08 14.61
C TYR A 332 -33.93 5.56 13.42
N PRO A 333 -35.16 5.05 13.63
CA PRO A 333 -35.97 4.43 12.59
C PRO A 333 -36.37 5.39 11.45
N GLN A 334 -36.22 6.70 11.65
CA GLN A 334 -36.43 7.71 10.62
C GLN A 334 -35.32 7.75 9.55
N PHE A 335 -34.16 7.13 9.80
CA PHE A 335 -33.05 7.09 8.86
C PHE A 335 -32.95 5.71 8.20
N SER A 336 -32.79 5.69 6.87
CA SER A 336 -32.54 4.44 6.15
C SER A 336 -31.13 3.92 6.42
N GLU A 337 -30.93 2.60 6.29
CA GLU A 337 -29.59 2.01 6.44
C GLU A 337 -28.56 2.60 5.48
N ASP A 338 -28.98 2.90 4.25
CA ASP A 338 -28.09 3.47 3.23
C ASP A 338 -27.67 4.89 3.59
N LEU A 339 -28.59 5.70 4.14
CA LEU A 339 -28.28 7.02 4.66
C LEU A 339 -27.31 6.94 5.84
N LEU A 340 -27.49 5.98 6.76
CA LEU A 340 -26.58 5.76 7.88
C LEU A 340 -25.18 5.31 7.42
N LYS A 341 -25.09 4.39 6.45
CA LYS A 341 -23.83 3.94 5.86
C LYS A 341 -23.12 5.11 5.16
N ALA A 342 -23.85 5.88 4.35
CA ALA A 342 -23.33 7.07 3.68
C ALA A 342 -22.84 8.10 4.71
N THR A 343 -23.59 8.32 5.78
CA THR A 343 -23.23 9.26 6.86
C THR A 343 -21.95 8.84 7.57
N ILE A 344 -21.84 7.57 8.00
CA ILE A 344 -20.61 7.06 8.64
C ILE A 344 -19.43 7.17 7.68
N TRP A 345 -19.62 6.88 6.40
CA TRP A 345 -18.56 6.98 5.40
C TRP A 345 -18.13 8.42 5.16
N GLU A 346 -19.05 9.28 4.74
CA GLU A 346 -18.81 10.66 4.33
C GLU A 346 -18.55 11.61 5.49
N CYS A 347 -18.85 11.27 6.75
CA CYS A 347 -18.54 12.14 7.90
C CYS A 347 -17.38 11.62 8.76
N SER A 348 -16.99 10.35 8.62
CA SER A 348 -16.01 9.74 9.52
C SER A 348 -15.03 8.80 8.82
N SER A 349 -15.50 7.66 8.33
CA SER A 349 -14.64 6.59 7.83
C SER A 349 -13.81 7.00 6.60
N GLY A 350 -14.40 7.75 5.66
CA GLY A 350 -13.79 8.17 4.40
C GLY A 350 -12.79 9.32 4.51
N VAL A 351 -12.64 9.96 5.69
CA VAL A 351 -11.81 11.15 5.88
C VAL A 351 -10.34 10.86 5.57
N ASN A 352 -9.82 11.45 4.49
CA ASN A 352 -8.40 11.41 4.12
C ASN A 352 -7.80 12.83 4.11
N ARG A 353 -6.67 13.00 4.79
CA ARG A 353 -6.01 14.31 4.97
C ARG A 353 -4.92 14.61 3.92
N ARG A 354 -4.83 13.80 2.88
CA ARG A 354 -3.81 13.94 1.82
C ARG A 354 -4.31 14.78 0.68
N SER A 355 -3.36 15.45 0.02
CA SER A 355 -3.58 15.98 -1.32
C SER A 355 -3.69 14.81 -2.28
N ALA A 356 -4.72 14.83 -3.11
CA ALA A 356 -4.88 13.83 -4.14
C ALA A 356 -4.11 14.27 -5.37
N ALA A 357 -3.15 13.44 -5.79
CA ALA A 357 -2.48 13.60 -7.07
C ALA A 357 -3.46 13.13 -8.16
N THR A 358 -4.14 14.09 -8.80
CA THR A 358 -5.07 13.86 -9.91
C THR A 358 -4.44 14.37 -11.22
N ASN A 359 -4.98 13.87 -12.35
CA ASN A 359 -4.71 14.36 -13.70
C ASN A 359 -3.24 14.70 -14.00
N TRP A 360 -2.39 13.67 -14.10
CA TRP A 360 -1.03 13.88 -14.63
C TRP A 360 -1.12 14.39 -16.07
N ASP A 361 -0.71 15.65 -16.27
CA ASP A 361 -0.63 16.28 -17.56
C ASP A 361 0.86 16.42 -17.94
N PRO A 362 1.37 15.55 -18.84
CA PRO A 362 2.77 15.61 -19.27
C PRO A 362 3.08 16.90 -20.06
N VAL A 363 2.07 17.60 -20.60
CA VAL A 363 2.24 18.87 -21.31
C VAL A 363 2.41 20.02 -20.31
N LYS A 364 1.68 19.98 -19.18
CA LYS A 364 1.84 20.96 -18.08
C LYS A 364 3.10 20.70 -17.24
N ALA A 365 3.64 19.48 -17.25
CA ALA A 365 4.94 19.15 -16.69
C ALA A 365 6.07 19.83 -17.50
N LYS A 366 6.19 21.16 -17.39
CA LYS A 366 7.24 21.93 -18.05
C LYS A 366 8.61 21.48 -17.56
N ALA A 367 9.60 21.48 -18.46
CA ALA A 367 11.00 21.27 -18.12
C ALA A 367 11.43 22.32 -17.10
N GLY A 368 11.58 21.92 -15.83
CA GLY A 368 11.98 22.79 -14.72
C GLY A 368 11.08 22.70 -13.48
N ASP A 369 9.79 22.39 -13.63
CA ASP A 369 8.89 22.15 -12.49
C ASP A 369 7.83 21.06 -12.79
N PRO A 370 8.24 19.78 -12.77
CA PRO A 370 7.32 18.66 -12.99
C PRO A 370 6.25 18.50 -11.89
N SER A 371 6.28 19.29 -10.80
CA SER A 371 5.15 19.36 -9.87
C SER A 371 3.91 20.02 -10.49
N GLN A 372 4.08 20.83 -11.55
CA GLN A 372 2.99 21.45 -12.33
C GLN A 372 2.29 20.48 -13.28
N GLY A 373 2.88 19.30 -13.53
CA GLY A 373 2.20 18.22 -14.23
C GLY A 373 1.08 17.59 -13.40
N TRP A 374 1.02 17.88 -12.10
CA TRP A 374 -0.01 17.40 -11.20
C TRP A 374 -1.08 18.46 -10.99
N GLU A 375 -2.33 18.07 -11.19
CA GLU A 375 -3.44 18.77 -10.55
C GLU A 375 -3.51 18.24 -9.12
N TRP A 376 -3.17 19.11 -8.18
CA TRP A 376 -3.34 18.81 -6.76
C TRP A 376 -4.76 19.22 -6.39
N ASP A 377 -5.63 18.24 -6.21
CA ASP A 377 -6.84 18.52 -5.45
C ASP A 377 -6.37 18.87 -4.04
N THR A 378 -6.63 20.11 -3.61
CA THR A 378 -6.61 20.45 -2.19
C THR A 378 -7.38 19.36 -1.47
N PRO A 379 -6.87 18.82 -0.32
CA PRO A 379 -7.59 17.80 0.42
C PRO A 379 -9.03 18.24 0.50
N ARG A 380 -9.97 17.45 -0.08
CA ARG A 380 -11.38 17.86 -0.23
C ARG A 380 -11.73 18.62 1.04
N GLU A 381 -12.10 19.89 0.94
CA GLU A 381 -12.82 20.51 2.04
C GLU A 381 -13.98 19.56 2.27
N TYR A 382 -13.87 18.82 3.35
CA TYR A 382 -14.70 17.67 3.60
C TYR A 382 -16.03 18.28 3.98
N ALA A 383 -16.86 18.51 2.96
CA ALA A 383 -18.14 19.18 3.03
C ALA A 383 -19.20 18.13 2.69
N PRO A 384 -19.51 17.21 3.63
CA PRO A 384 -20.66 16.34 3.46
C PRO A 384 -21.90 17.21 3.23
N SER A 385 -22.91 16.65 2.57
CA SER A 385 -24.18 17.37 2.41
C SER A 385 -24.74 17.77 3.78
N THR A 386 -25.49 18.87 3.83
CA THR A 386 -26.15 19.34 5.05
C THR A 386 -26.98 18.24 5.72
N GLU A 387 -27.61 17.38 4.91
CA GLU A 387 -28.35 16.20 5.37
C GLU A 387 -27.44 15.22 6.13
N LEU A 388 -26.31 14.81 5.54
CA LEU A 388 -25.37 13.89 6.20
C LEU A 388 -24.78 14.49 7.47
N VAL A 389 -24.49 15.79 7.50
CA VAL A 389 -24.03 16.48 8.72
C VAL A 389 -25.10 16.46 9.81
N HIS A 390 -26.37 16.67 9.44
CA HIS A 390 -27.48 16.60 10.38
C HIS A 390 -27.63 15.19 10.97
N VAL A 391 -27.60 14.16 10.13
CA VAL A 391 -27.65 12.75 10.57
C VAL A 391 -26.45 12.43 11.46
N TRP A 392 -25.24 12.87 11.09
CA TRP A 392 -24.03 12.64 11.87
C TRP A 392 -24.15 13.22 13.27
N ARG A 393 -24.59 14.48 13.40
CA ARG A 393 -24.83 15.12 14.70
C ARG A 393 -25.85 14.37 15.55
N ALA A 394 -26.84 13.74 14.93
CA ALA A 394 -27.83 12.96 15.65
C ALA A 394 -27.24 11.68 16.24
N ILE A 395 -26.30 11.03 15.53
CA ILE A 395 -25.76 9.70 15.91
C ILE A 395 -24.40 9.75 16.62
N GLU A 396 -23.63 10.84 16.50
CA GLU A 396 -22.25 10.91 17.01
C GLU A 396 -22.14 10.72 18.53
N GLY A 397 -23.14 11.16 19.30
CA GLY A 397 -23.15 10.97 20.76
C GLY A 397 -23.35 9.51 21.21
N ASP A 398 -23.80 8.64 20.31
CA ASP A 398 -24.03 7.21 20.57
C ASP A 398 -22.93 6.32 19.95
N LEU A 399 -21.94 6.91 19.27
CA LEU A 399 -20.74 6.27 18.71
C LEU A 399 -19.54 6.44 19.65
#